data_AF-A0A2V6HJZ8-F1
#
_entry.id   AF-A0A2V6HJZ8-F1
#
_cell.length_a   1.000
_cell.length_b   1.000
_cell.length_c   1.000
_cell.angle_alpha   90.00
_cell.angle_beta   90.00
_cell.angle_gamma   90.00
#
_symmetry.space_group_name_H-M   'P 1'
#
loop_
_entity.id
_entity.type
_entity.pdbx_description
1 polymer ?
#
loop_
_entity_poly.entity_id
_entity_poly.type
_entity_poly.pdbx_seq_one_letter_code
_entity_poly.pdbx_strand_id
1 'polypeptide(L)'
;MIVCACGDQEYTARDAIEAAIFRGELDATWKKFLHSVAAEKQADELDLDPDESAISGAAEAFRYKHDLITAEETEAWLENRGLTFDDFSDYFTRQYYASALNDIVPDKVEYTSAPSELRELFVAELILSGELDRKTTALMWRLATRCAEKDPHPDAIAAEERKFLDRNQIKPAQLANWLKRLGRDLEWFNEMLEIEAAYRRCCDKLLVPQARQRELVTLRMLLTRFETELIELESRDAAKEALFCVREDGMSMEEVATEGRYPYYQVNFVFEDLPTDAQQSLLGVSAGDVLDPVPRGDGFELWRIIKKVEPEPDDPSVKVRIDQRLLDRHFSELTSKYTQRRLVASIPAE
;
A
#
# COMPACT_ATOMS: atom_id res chain seq x y z
N MET A 1 6.86 3.87 21.96
CA MET A 1 5.84 2.92 21.44
C MET A 1 6.52 1.68 20.91
N ILE A 2 6.16 0.49 21.41
CA ILE A 2 6.61 -0.82 20.90
C ILE A 2 5.70 -1.24 19.76
N VAL A 3 6.27 -1.68 18.63
CA VAL A 3 5.52 -2.09 17.42
C VAL A 3 5.50 -3.60 17.21
N CYS A 4 6.57 -4.29 17.61
CA CYS A 4 6.68 -5.75 17.52
C CYS A 4 7.77 -6.30 18.46
N ALA A 5 7.87 -7.63 18.55
CA ALA A 5 8.95 -8.34 19.24
C ALA A 5 9.43 -9.55 18.40
N CYS A 6 10.72 -9.93 18.49
CA CYS A 6 11.24 -11.28 18.10
C CYS A 6 11.92 -11.88 19.34
N GLY A 7 11.46 -13.05 19.80
CA GLY A 7 11.94 -13.63 21.05
C GLY A 7 11.72 -12.68 22.24
N ASP A 8 12.79 -12.43 23.00
CA ASP A 8 12.78 -11.55 24.18
C ASP A 8 13.05 -10.07 23.85
N GLN A 9 13.31 -9.73 22.58
CA GLN A 9 13.66 -8.38 22.15
C GLN A 9 12.44 -7.65 21.61
N GLU A 10 12.20 -6.45 22.15
CA GLU A 10 11.15 -5.54 21.71
C GLU A 10 11.71 -4.50 20.74
N TYR A 11 10.90 -4.15 19.75
CA TYR A 11 11.24 -3.18 18.72
C TYR A 11 10.22 -2.05 18.75
N THR A 12 10.73 -0.83 18.76
CA THR A 12 9.96 0.41 18.79
C THR A 12 9.62 0.92 17.39
N ALA A 13 8.77 1.94 17.30
CA ALA A 13 8.49 2.64 16.05
C ALA A 13 9.78 3.23 15.44
N ARG A 14 10.70 3.68 16.30
CA ARG A 14 12.02 4.15 15.88
C ARG A 14 12.83 3.04 15.22
N ASP A 15 12.82 1.82 15.76
CA ASP A 15 13.53 0.68 15.15
C ASP A 15 12.97 0.36 13.75
N ALA A 16 11.65 0.37 13.57
CA ALA A 16 11.03 0.17 12.25
C ALA A 16 11.41 1.28 11.25
N ILE A 17 11.43 2.54 11.70
CA ILE A 17 11.83 3.69 10.88
C ILE A 17 13.31 3.61 10.51
N GLU A 18 14.20 3.37 11.47
CA GLU A 18 15.63 3.32 11.24
C GLU A 18 16.05 2.09 10.41
N ALA A 19 15.36 0.97 10.55
CA ALA A 19 15.50 -0.17 9.65
C ALA A 19 15.05 0.20 8.22
N ALA A 20 13.99 1.00 8.06
CA ALA A 20 13.59 1.51 6.74
C ALA A 20 14.60 2.51 6.17
N ILE A 21 15.23 3.35 7.00
CA ILE A 21 16.36 4.22 6.60
C ILE A 21 17.54 3.37 6.13
N PHE A 22 17.90 2.34 6.89
CA PHE A 22 18.94 1.40 6.50
C PHE A 22 18.69 0.86 5.09
N ARG A 23 17.42 0.56 4.77
CA ARG A 23 16.96 0.08 3.46
C ARG A 23 16.70 1.17 2.40
N GLY A 24 16.86 2.46 2.71
CA GLY A 24 16.57 3.55 1.78
C GLY A 24 15.08 3.64 1.39
N GLU A 25 14.20 3.17 2.27
CA GLU A 25 12.73 3.10 2.06
C GLU A 25 11.98 4.25 2.76
N LEU A 26 12.69 5.21 3.38
CA LEU A 26 12.08 6.32 4.09
C LEU A 26 11.94 7.59 3.25
N ASP A 27 12.86 7.84 2.33
CA ASP A 27 12.99 9.11 1.60
C ASP A 27 11.71 9.60 0.94
N ALA A 28 10.99 8.71 0.26
CA ALA A 28 9.76 9.08 -0.44
C ALA A 28 8.67 9.51 0.56
N THR A 29 8.47 8.74 1.64
CA THR A 29 7.49 9.04 2.68
C THR A 29 7.87 10.32 3.44
N TRP A 30 9.15 10.51 3.74
CA TRP A 30 9.65 11.71 4.42
C TRP A 30 9.47 12.98 3.56
N LYS A 31 9.79 12.91 2.26
CA LYS A 31 9.58 14.05 1.34
C LYS A 31 8.11 14.40 1.19
N LYS A 32 7.23 13.39 1.10
CA LYS A 32 5.78 13.61 1.07
C LYS A 32 5.30 14.30 2.35
N PHE A 33 5.76 13.84 3.51
CA PHE A 33 5.44 14.46 4.80
C PHE A 33 5.91 15.92 4.88
N LEU A 34 7.16 16.20 4.50
CA LEU A 34 7.68 17.57 4.47
C LEU A 34 6.87 18.50 3.57
N HIS A 35 6.39 17.98 2.43
CA HIS A 35 5.48 18.72 1.56
C HIS A 35 4.16 19.04 2.27
N SER A 36 3.56 18.08 2.97
CA SER A 36 2.32 18.34 3.73
C SER A 36 2.51 19.35 4.87
N VAL A 37 3.63 19.30 5.58
CA VAL A 37 3.96 20.28 6.64
C VAL A 37 4.16 21.68 6.05
N ALA A 38 4.83 21.78 4.89
CA ALA A 38 5.00 23.05 4.21
C ALA A 38 3.66 23.60 3.67
N ALA A 39 2.75 22.73 3.25
CA ALA A 39 1.41 23.10 2.79
C ALA A 39 0.59 23.75 3.91
N GLU A 40 0.54 23.10 5.07
CA GLU A 40 -0.14 23.62 6.26
C GLU A 40 0.43 24.96 6.70
N LYS A 41 1.76 25.08 6.80
CA LYS A 41 2.41 26.35 7.13
C LYS A 41 2.07 27.46 6.14
N GLN A 42 2.02 27.15 4.84
CA GLN A 42 1.66 28.15 3.83
C GLN A 42 0.19 28.54 3.91
N ALA A 43 -0.71 27.60 4.24
CA ALA A 43 -2.10 27.91 4.49
C ALA A 43 -2.28 28.84 5.69
N ASP A 44 -1.55 28.60 6.78
CA ASP A 44 -1.53 29.47 7.96
C ASP A 44 -1.02 30.88 7.62
N GLU A 45 0.05 31.00 6.83
CA GLU A 45 0.60 32.28 6.39
C GLU A 45 -0.37 33.08 5.50
N LEU A 46 -1.23 32.37 4.77
CA LEU A 46 -2.24 32.95 3.88
C LEU A 46 -3.62 33.12 4.54
N ASP A 47 -3.76 32.71 5.81
CA ASP A 47 -5.02 32.74 6.57
C ASP A 47 -6.16 32.03 5.80
N LEU A 48 -5.85 30.85 5.24
CA LEU A 48 -6.83 30.06 4.49
C LEU A 48 -7.68 29.23 5.45
N ASP A 49 -9.00 29.31 5.28
CA ASP A 49 -9.92 28.41 5.97
C ASP A 49 -10.00 27.05 5.26
N PRO A 50 -9.92 25.92 5.98
CA PRO A 50 -10.08 24.61 5.38
C PRO A 50 -11.55 24.32 5.06
N ASP A 51 -11.79 23.45 4.08
CA ASP A 51 -13.12 22.88 3.87
C ASP A 51 -13.38 21.81 4.93
N GLU A 52 -14.06 22.20 6.01
CA GLU A 52 -14.47 21.34 7.11
C GLU A 52 -15.29 20.12 6.65
N SER A 53 -16.07 20.26 5.57
CA SER A 53 -16.83 19.14 5.02
C SER A 53 -15.92 18.11 4.36
N ALA A 54 -14.87 18.56 3.66
CA ALA A 54 -13.89 17.68 3.04
C ALA A 54 -13.05 16.95 4.10
N ILE A 55 -12.62 17.65 5.14
CA ILE A 55 -11.86 17.08 6.26
C ILE A 55 -12.70 16.03 7.01
N SER A 56 -13.94 16.38 7.38
CA SER A 56 -14.86 15.46 8.05
C SER A 56 -15.12 14.21 7.21
N GLY A 57 -15.34 14.36 5.89
CA GLY A 57 -15.51 13.23 4.98
C GLY A 57 -14.27 12.32 4.90
N ALA A 58 -13.06 12.89 4.91
CA ALA A 58 -11.82 12.12 4.94
C ALA A 58 -11.62 11.35 6.26
N ALA A 59 -11.96 11.99 7.39
CA ALA A 59 -11.93 11.35 8.70
C ALA A 59 -12.97 10.21 8.82
N GLU A 60 -14.17 10.40 8.26
CA GLU A 60 -15.19 9.35 8.21
C GLU A 60 -14.76 8.16 7.35
N ALA A 61 -14.19 8.43 6.16
CA ALA A 61 -13.64 7.38 5.30
C ALA A 61 -12.51 6.60 5.97
N PHE A 62 -11.65 7.28 6.75
CA PHE A 62 -10.64 6.62 7.57
C PHE A 62 -11.30 5.70 8.60
N ARG A 63 -12.29 6.19 9.35
CA ARG A 63 -13.00 5.41 10.36
C ARG A 63 -13.64 4.15 9.78
N TYR A 64 -14.33 4.25 8.65
CA TYR A 64 -14.89 3.07 7.97
C TYR A 64 -13.82 2.06 7.56
N LYS A 65 -12.70 2.52 6.99
CA LYS A 65 -11.59 1.64 6.60
C LYS A 65 -10.98 0.89 7.79
N HIS A 66 -11.03 1.49 8.97
CA HIS A 66 -10.48 0.93 10.20
C HIS A 66 -11.53 0.28 11.11
N ASP A 67 -12.78 0.21 10.67
CA ASP A 67 -13.92 -0.32 11.42
C ASP A 67 -14.12 0.39 12.78
N LEU A 68 -13.99 1.72 12.76
CA LEU A 68 -14.14 2.61 13.93
C LEU A 68 -15.51 3.30 13.90
N ILE A 69 -16.52 2.58 14.37
CA ILE A 69 -17.94 2.96 14.26
C ILE A 69 -18.26 4.11 15.22
N THR A 70 -17.71 4.13 16.44
CA THR A 70 -17.98 5.17 17.44
C THR A 70 -16.82 6.14 17.66
N ALA A 71 -17.10 7.26 18.32
CA ALA A 71 -16.08 8.22 18.73
C ALA A 71 -15.14 7.59 19.78
N GLU A 72 -15.69 6.85 20.74
CA GLU A 72 -14.94 6.16 21.78
C GLU A 72 -13.99 5.10 21.21
N GLU A 73 -14.42 4.36 20.18
CA GLU A 73 -13.54 3.43 19.45
C GLU A 73 -12.39 4.16 18.75
N THR A 74 -12.67 5.34 18.20
CA THR A 74 -11.65 6.17 17.55
C THR A 74 -10.64 6.70 18.57
N GLU A 75 -11.11 7.25 19.69
CA GLU A 75 -10.26 7.72 20.79
C GLU A 75 -9.38 6.59 21.35
N ALA A 76 -9.98 5.43 21.65
CA ALA A 76 -9.24 4.27 22.13
C ALA A 76 -8.22 3.78 21.08
N TRP A 77 -8.54 3.84 19.79
CA TRP A 77 -7.61 3.48 18.72
C TRP A 77 -6.39 4.43 18.68
N LEU A 78 -6.61 5.73 18.88
CA LEU A 78 -5.57 6.77 18.92
C LEU A 78 -4.71 6.64 20.18
N GLU A 79 -5.33 6.52 21.36
CA GLU A 79 -4.62 6.41 22.64
C GLU A 79 -3.71 5.19 22.71
N ASN A 80 -4.15 4.04 22.20
CA ASN A 80 -3.33 2.83 22.11
C ASN A 80 -2.09 3.01 21.21
N ARG A 81 -2.08 4.07 20.40
CA ARG A 81 -0.98 4.48 19.52
C ARG A 81 -0.33 5.77 20.00
N GLY A 82 -0.61 6.22 21.23
CA GLY A 82 -0.05 7.45 21.79
C GLY A 82 -0.36 8.70 20.96
N LEU A 83 -1.50 8.70 20.26
CA LEU A 83 -2.02 9.84 19.52
C LEU A 83 -3.21 10.44 20.25
N THR A 84 -3.41 11.72 20.03
CA THR A 84 -4.57 12.49 20.50
C THR A 84 -5.56 12.72 19.36
N PHE A 85 -6.76 13.20 19.70
CA PHE A 85 -7.74 13.63 18.71
C PHE A 85 -7.25 14.85 17.90
N ASP A 86 -6.41 15.70 18.50
CA ASP A 86 -5.78 16.83 17.81
C ASP A 86 -4.82 16.32 16.73
N ASP A 87 -3.96 15.34 17.05
CA ASP A 87 -3.07 14.71 16.05
C ASP A 87 -3.84 14.13 14.86
N PHE A 88 -5.02 13.56 15.14
CA PHE A 88 -5.91 12.99 14.13
C PHE A 88 -6.52 14.06 13.23
N SER A 89 -7.06 15.13 13.82
CA SER A 89 -7.66 16.25 13.08
C SER A 89 -6.60 17.00 12.26
N ASP A 90 -5.48 17.34 12.88
CA ASP A 90 -4.36 18.05 12.24
C ASP A 90 -3.79 17.24 11.06
N TYR A 91 -3.78 15.91 11.14
CA TYR A 91 -3.37 15.07 10.02
C TYR A 91 -4.26 15.29 8.79
N PHE A 92 -5.60 15.27 8.93
CA PHE A 92 -6.48 15.48 7.77
C PHE A 92 -6.41 16.91 7.25
N THR A 93 -6.26 17.90 8.14
CA THR A 93 -6.01 19.29 7.75
C THR A 93 -4.74 19.42 6.92
N ARG A 94 -3.62 18.81 7.34
CA ARG A 94 -2.39 18.75 6.55
C ARG A 94 -2.58 18.11 5.19
N GLN A 95 -3.26 16.96 5.13
CA GLN A 95 -3.49 16.27 3.86
C GLN A 95 -4.40 17.07 2.92
N TYR A 96 -5.40 17.75 3.47
CA TYR A 96 -6.26 18.66 2.71
C TYR A 96 -5.43 19.75 2.05
N TYR A 97 -4.62 20.49 2.80
CA TYR A 97 -3.78 21.54 2.24
C TYR A 97 -2.73 21.01 1.26
N ALA A 98 -2.11 19.87 1.55
CA ALA A 98 -1.17 19.22 0.63
C ALA A 98 -1.81 18.86 -0.72
N SER A 99 -3.13 18.61 -0.73
CA SER A 99 -3.88 18.31 -1.95
C SER A 99 -4.43 19.55 -2.66
N ALA A 100 -4.81 20.58 -1.90
CA ALA A 100 -5.42 21.80 -2.42
C ALA A 100 -4.39 22.80 -2.96
N LEU A 101 -3.22 22.86 -2.33
CA LEU A 101 -2.14 23.77 -2.69
C LEU A 101 -1.17 23.07 -3.66
N ASN A 102 -0.95 23.70 -4.80
CA ASN A 102 0.06 23.28 -5.77
C ASN A 102 1.35 24.10 -5.58
N ASP A 103 2.47 23.61 -6.12
CA ASP A 103 3.75 24.32 -6.19
C ASP A 103 4.44 24.64 -4.84
N ILE A 104 4.13 23.90 -3.77
CA ILE A 104 4.82 24.02 -2.48
C ILE A 104 6.22 23.44 -2.57
N VAL A 105 7.22 24.24 -2.21
CA VAL A 105 8.62 23.82 -2.10
C VAL A 105 8.98 23.68 -0.63
N PRO A 106 9.03 22.44 -0.07
CA PRO A 106 9.37 22.26 1.33
C PRO A 106 10.86 22.48 1.60
N ASP A 107 11.18 22.81 2.85
CA ASP A 107 12.56 22.87 3.32
C ASP A 107 13.24 21.50 3.19
N LYS A 108 14.47 21.49 2.66
CA LYS A 108 15.25 20.26 2.49
C LYS A 108 15.94 19.89 3.80
N VAL A 109 15.20 19.23 4.68
CA VAL A 109 15.71 18.68 5.94
C VAL A 109 15.82 17.16 5.86
N GLU A 110 16.97 16.62 6.22
CA GLU A 110 17.16 15.16 6.34
C GLU A 110 16.52 14.65 7.63
N TYR A 111 15.88 13.47 7.61
CA TYR A 111 15.24 12.88 8.80
C TYR A 111 16.21 12.82 10.00
N THR A 112 17.46 12.40 9.77
CA THR A 112 18.48 12.25 10.83
C THR A 112 18.96 13.58 11.42
N SER A 113 18.64 14.69 10.76
CA SER A 113 19.01 16.05 11.18
C SER A 113 17.80 16.89 11.58
N ALA A 114 16.59 16.31 11.49
CA ALA A 114 15.35 16.98 11.85
C ALA A 114 15.22 17.15 13.38
N PRO A 115 14.58 18.26 13.83
CA PRO A 115 14.20 18.44 15.23
C PRO A 115 13.38 17.25 15.78
N SER A 116 13.40 17.03 17.10
CA SER A 116 12.61 15.97 17.73
C SER A 116 11.12 16.12 17.45
N GLU A 117 10.58 17.33 17.56
CA GLU A 117 9.17 17.65 17.32
C GLU A 117 8.74 17.23 15.90
N LEU A 118 9.55 17.55 14.88
CA LEU A 118 9.25 17.17 13.50
C LEU A 118 9.32 15.65 13.28
N ARG A 119 10.21 14.95 14.01
CA ARG A 119 10.28 13.48 13.97
C ARG A 119 9.12 12.81 14.71
N GLU A 120 8.65 13.40 15.80
CA GLU A 120 7.46 12.95 16.54
C GLU A 120 6.19 13.13 15.69
N LEU A 121 6.02 14.29 15.07
CA LEU A 121 4.94 14.54 14.12
C LEU A 121 4.96 13.56 12.94
N PHE A 122 6.15 13.22 12.45
CA PHE A 122 6.28 12.20 11.41
C PHE A 122 5.89 10.79 11.86
N VAL A 123 6.07 10.44 13.15
CA VAL A 123 5.57 9.17 13.67
C VAL A 123 4.04 9.14 13.61
N ALA A 124 3.36 10.23 13.96
CA ALA A 124 1.90 10.34 13.83
C ALA A 124 1.44 10.21 12.37
N GLU A 125 2.12 10.89 11.44
CA GLU A 125 1.90 10.75 9.98
C GLU A 125 2.02 9.29 9.53
N LEU A 126 3.07 8.57 9.96
CA LEU A 126 3.27 7.17 9.59
C LEU A 126 2.19 6.25 10.17
N ILE A 127 1.67 6.55 11.36
CA ILE A 127 0.57 5.78 11.97
C ILE A 127 -0.72 5.97 11.17
N LEU A 128 -1.12 7.22 10.92
CA LEU A 128 -2.39 7.58 10.29
C LEU A 128 -2.41 7.26 8.79
N SER A 129 -1.26 7.31 8.11
CA SER A 129 -1.13 6.83 6.73
C SER A 129 -1.06 5.30 6.59
N GLY A 130 -0.84 4.58 7.70
CA GLY A 130 -0.59 3.13 7.71
C GLY A 130 0.83 2.73 7.26
N GLU A 131 1.72 3.68 6.99
CA GLU A 131 3.10 3.41 6.59
C GLU A 131 3.94 2.81 7.73
N LEU A 132 3.64 3.14 9.00
CA LEU A 132 4.29 2.50 10.14
C LEU A 132 3.96 1.01 10.18
N ASP A 133 2.71 0.64 9.87
CA ASP A 133 2.28 -0.76 9.81
C ASP A 133 3.06 -1.52 8.75
N ARG A 134 3.17 -0.97 7.54
CA ARG A 134 3.93 -1.54 6.43
C ARG A 134 5.41 -1.72 6.78
N LYS A 135 6.05 -0.69 7.35
CA LYS A 135 7.46 -0.74 7.77
C LYS A 135 7.68 -1.75 8.91
N THR A 136 6.71 -1.87 9.82
CA THR A 136 6.73 -2.87 10.90
C THR A 136 6.62 -4.28 10.34
N THR A 137 5.67 -4.55 9.42
CA THR A 137 5.54 -5.84 8.75
C THR A 137 6.83 -6.21 8.01
N ALA A 138 7.42 -5.25 7.28
CA ALA A 138 8.67 -5.43 6.57
C ALA A 138 9.83 -5.79 7.53
N LEU A 139 9.92 -5.14 8.70
CA LEU A 139 10.88 -5.47 9.74
C LEU A 139 10.63 -6.88 10.31
N MET A 140 9.39 -7.20 10.67
CA MET A 140 9.01 -8.50 11.24
C MET A 140 9.37 -9.66 10.31
N TRP A 141 9.17 -9.54 9.00
CA TRP A 141 9.55 -10.57 8.03
C TRP A 141 11.05 -10.89 8.13
N ARG A 142 11.88 -9.86 8.26
CA ARG A 142 13.34 -10.00 8.29
C ARG A 142 13.82 -10.53 9.63
N LEU A 143 13.26 -10.04 10.73
CA LEU A 143 13.50 -10.57 12.07
C LEU A 143 13.14 -12.06 12.14
N ALA A 144 11.94 -12.44 11.68
CA ALA A 144 11.51 -13.82 11.64
C ALA A 144 12.45 -14.69 10.79
N THR A 145 12.95 -14.16 9.67
CA THR A 145 13.94 -14.86 8.84
C THR A 145 15.26 -15.07 9.56
N ARG A 146 15.79 -14.02 10.20
CA ARG A 146 17.03 -14.10 10.98
C ARG A 146 16.90 -15.09 12.14
N CYS A 147 15.78 -15.03 12.86
CA CYS A 147 15.44 -15.92 13.97
C CYS A 147 15.31 -17.40 13.49
N ALA A 148 14.88 -17.65 12.24
CA ALA A 148 14.80 -18.98 11.64
C ALA A 148 16.11 -19.49 11.00
N GLU A 149 17.01 -18.57 10.62
CA GLU A 149 18.28 -18.90 9.97
C GLU A 149 19.33 -19.33 11.00
N LYS A 150 19.81 -20.57 10.88
CA LYS A 150 20.74 -21.17 11.85
C LYS A 150 22.18 -20.67 11.70
N ASP A 151 22.61 -20.34 10.48
CA ASP A 151 24.00 -19.98 10.18
C ASP A 151 24.08 -18.75 9.25
N PRO A 152 24.60 -17.61 9.74
CA PRO A 152 24.81 -16.43 8.91
C PRO A 152 25.90 -16.70 7.87
N HIS A 153 25.64 -16.33 6.62
CA HIS A 153 26.60 -16.53 5.52
C HIS A 153 27.46 -15.27 5.30
N PRO A 154 28.78 -15.31 5.56
CA PRO A 154 29.63 -14.12 5.50
C PRO A 154 29.60 -13.41 4.14
N ASP A 155 29.60 -14.16 3.04
CA ASP A 155 29.55 -13.55 1.70
C ASP A 155 28.24 -12.81 1.42
N ALA A 156 27.13 -13.25 2.00
CA ALA A 156 25.84 -12.58 1.86
C ALA A 156 25.84 -11.27 2.65
N ILE A 157 26.37 -11.28 3.88
CA ILE A 157 26.55 -10.09 4.72
C ILE A 157 27.44 -9.06 3.99
N ALA A 158 28.57 -9.49 3.43
CA ALA A 158 29.46 -8.60 2.67
C ALA A 158 28.83 -8.07 1.36
N ALA A 159 27.90 -8.83 0.75
CA ALA A 159 27.11 -8.34 -0.38
C ALA A 159 26.11 -7.25 0.07
N GLU A 160 25.48 -7.42 1.23
CA GLU A 160 24.58 -6.43 1.80
C GLU A 160 25.29 -5.15 2.22
N GLU A 161 26.49 -5.26 2.78
CA GLU A 161 27.32 -4.10 3.15
C GLU A 161 27.63 -3.26 1.90
N ARG A 162 28.09 -3.90 0.82
CA ARG A 162 28.38 -3.20 -0.44
C ARG A 162 27.16 -2.48 -1.00
N LYS A 163 25.99 -3.13 -0.99
CA LYS A 163 24.73 -2.52 -1.47
C LYS A 163 24.29 -1.36 -0.57
N PHE A 164 24.47 -1.48 0.74
CA PHE A 164 24.19 -0.40 1.68
C PHE A 164 25.08 0.82 1.41
N LEU A 165 26.40 0.63 1.27
CA LEU A 165 27.36 1.71 1.00
C LEU A 165 27.06 2.40 -0.34
N ASP A 166 26.79 1.61 -1.39
CA ASP A 166 26.46 2.11 -2.73
C ASP A 166 25.14 2.92 -2.74
N ARG A 167 24.05 2.35 -2.20
CA ARG A 167 22.75 3.03 -2.12
C ARG A 167 22.83 4.36 -1.38
N ASN A 168 23.54 4.39 -0.26
CA ASN A 168 23.66 5.60 0.57
C ASN A 168 24.77 6.54 0.09
N GLN A 169 25.54 6.18 -0.94
CA GLN A 169 26.67 6.94 -1.46
C GLN A 169 27.69 7.31 -0.37
N ILE A 170 27.91 6.39 0.58
CA ILE A 170 28.87 6.58 1.67
C ILE A 170 30.11 5.71 1.48
N LYS A 171 31.28 6.26 1.83
CA LYS A 171 32.52 5.50 1.92
C LYS A 171 32.61 4.79 3.27
N PRO A 172 33.37 3.67 3.40
CA PRO A 172 33.55 2.98 4.68
C PRO A 172 34.01 3.90 5.82
N ALA A 173 34.90 4.85 5.53
CA ALA A 173 35.39 5.83 6.51
C ALA A 173 34.30 6.80 7.04
N GLN A 174 33.17 6.93 6.34
CA GLN A 174 32.06 7.79 6.73
C GLN A 174 30.98 7.06 7.53
N LEU A 175 31.06 5.72 7.63
CA LEU A 175 30.05 4.89 8.29
C LEU A 175 29.82 5.29 9.75
N ALA A 176 30.89 5.51 10.51
CA ALA A 176 30.79 5.91 11.92
C ALA A 176 30.02 7.24 12.10
N ASN A 177 30.23 8.21 11.20
CA ASN A 177 29.50 9.49 11.24
C ASN A 177 28.04 9.32 10.83
N TRP A 178 27.76 8.45 9.85
CA TRP A 178 26.40 8.14 9.43
C TRP A 178 25.60 7.48 10.57
N LEU A 179 26.18 6.48 11.24
CA LEU A 179 25.58 5.81 12.40
C LEU A 179 25.36 6.76 13.58
N LYS A 180 26.33 7.64 13.85
CA LYS A 180 26.21 8.66 14.90
C LYS A 180 25.03 9.60 14.68
N ARG A 181 24.70 9.97 13.43
CA ARG A 181 23.52 10.80 13.12
C ARG A 181 22.20 10.11 13.47
N LEU A 182 22.16 8.78 13.43
CA LEU A 182 21.02 7.97 13.86
C LEU A 182 21.06 7.63 15.35
N GLY A 183 22.15 7.95 16.05
CA GLY A 183 22.38 7.48 17.43
C GLY A 183 22.53 5.96 17.50
N ARG A 184 23.06 5.33 16.45
CA ARG A 184 23.36 3.89 16.37
C ARG A 184 24.87 3.65 16.35
N ASP A 185 25.26 2.40 16.56
CA ASP A 185 26.64 1.94 16.58
C ASP A 185 26.89 0.85 15.54
N LEU A 186 28.12 0.32 15.54
CA LEU A 186 28.54 -0.72 14.61
C LEU A 186 27.88 -2.08 14.92
N GLU A 187 27.49 -2.32 16.17
CA GLU A 187 26.79 -3.55 16.57
C GLU A 187 25.43 -3.62 15.90
N TRP A 188 24.63 -2.55 16.02
CA TRP A 188 23.36 -2.41 15.32
C TRP A 188 23.52 -2.52 13.79
N PHE A 189 24.57 -1.91 13.23
CA PHE A 189 24.83 -1.98 11.79
C PHE A 189 25.07 -3.42 11.32
N ASN A 190 25.89 -4.18 12.05
CA ASN A 190 26.16 -5.57 11.73
C ASN A 190 24.91 -6.44 11.88
N GLU A 191 24.11 -6.22 12.92
CA GLU A 191 22.83 -6.90 13.12
C GLU A 191 21.89 -6.67 11.92
N MET A 192 21.76 -5.41 11.47
CA MET A 192 20.95 -5.08 10.29
C MET A 192 21.46 -5.77 9.02
N LEU A 193 22.78 -5.88 8.82
CA LEU A 193 23.34 -6.62 7.69
C LEU A 193 23.00 -8.11 7.74
N GLU A 194 23.08 -8.73 8.91
CA GLU A 194 22.71 -10.14 9.07
C GLU A 194 21.22 -10.37 8.80
N ILE A 195 20.37 -9.49 9.33
CA ILE A 195 18.92 -9.51 9.13
C ILE A 195 18.58 -9.41 7.64
N GLU A 196 19.17 -8.47 6.91
CA GLU A 196 18.91 -8.31 5.48
C GLU A 196 19.51 -9.43 4.63
N ALA A 197 20.69 -9.93 4.98
CA ALA A 197 21.31 -11.05 4.28
C ALA A 197 20.46 -12.32 4.38
N ALA A 198 19.92 -12.60 5.57
CA ALA A 198 19.02 -13.72 5.80
C ALA A 198 17.73 -13.57 4.98
N TYR A 199 17.09 -12.40 5.06
CA TYR A 199 15.87 -12.09 4.31
C TYR A 199 16.05 -12.28 2.80
N ARG A 200 17.10 -11.70 2.20
CA ARG A 200 17.32 -11.78 0.75
C ARG A 200 17.60 -13.19 0.28
N ARG A 201 18.40 -13.94 1.02
CA ARG A 201 18.61 -15.37 0.73
C ARG A 201 17.32 -16.16 0.80
N CYS A 202 16.44 -15.85 1.74
CA CYS A 202 15.12 -16.46 1.79
C CYS A 202 14.30 -16.12 0.55
N CYS A 203 14.21 -14.84 0.19
CA CYS A 203 13.54 -14.40 -1.04
C CYS A 203 14.11 -15.07 -2.29
N ASP A 204 15.44 -15.17 -2.45
CA ASP A 204 16.08 -15.80 -3.61
C ASP A 204 15.72 -17.29 -3.74
N LYS A 205 15.53 -17.99 -2.61
CA LYS A 205 15.08 -19.39 -2.59
C LYS A 205 13.60 -19.54 -2.91
N LEU A 206 12.78 -18.58 -2.48
CA LEU A 206 11.32 -18.60 -2.68
C LEU A 206 10.94 -18.18 -4.10
N LEU A 207 11.58 -17.14 -4.62
CA LEU A 207 11.25 -16.46 -5.86
C LEU A 207 12.01 -17.05 -7.06
N VAL A 208 12.02 -18.38 -7.16
CA VAL A 208 12.60 -19.11 -8.28
C VAL A 208 11.59 -19.26 -9.44
N PRO A 209 12.03 -19.34 -10.71
CA PRO A 209 11.13 -19.42 -11.87
C PRO A 209 10.09 -20.55 -11.77
N GLN A 210 10.49 -21.70 -11.22
CA GLN A 210 9.61 -22.86 -11.05
C GLN A 210 8.48 -22.60 -10.03
N ALA A 211 8.76 -21.84 -8.96
CA ALA A 211 7.76 -21.48 -7.96
C ALA A 211 6.76 -20.48 -8.54
N ARG A 212 7.24 -19.46 -9.26
CA ARG A 212 6.40 -18.50 -9.97
C ARG A 212 5.47 -19.18 -10.97
N GLN A 213 5.99 -20.13 -11.75
CA GLN A 213 5.19 -20.84 -12.74
C GLN A 213 4.08 -21.67 -12.09
N ARG A 214 4.38 -22.36 -10.98
CA ARG A 214 3.37 -23.13 -10.23
C ARG A 214 2.27 -22.24 -9.68
N GLU A 215 2.63 -21.09 -9.11
CA GLU A 215 1.68 -20.13 -8.57
C GLU A 215 0.83 -19.50 -9.69
N LEU A 216 1.43 -19.15 -10.84
CA LEU A 216 0.72 -18.64 -12.02
C LEU A 216 -0.35 -19.61 -12.52
N VAL A 217 -0.08 -20.93 -12.53
CA VAL A 217 -1.07 -21.93 -12.94
C VAL A 217 -2.32 -21.89 -12.03
N THR A 218 -2.12 -21.74 -10.72
CA THR A 218 -3.23 -21.62 -9.75
C THR A 218 -4.00 -20.31 -9.91
N LEU A 219 -3.31 -19.23 -10.29
CA LEU A 219 -3.88 -17.89 -10.39
C LEU A 219 -4.29 -17.49 -11.80
N ARG A 220 -4.22 -18.40 -12.79
CA ARG A 220 -4.43 -18.07 -14.21
C ARG A 220 -5.74 -17.31 -14.45
N MET A 221 -6.82 -17.75 -13.81
CA MET A 221 -8.12 -17.09 -13.90
C MET A 221 -8.14 -15.75 -13.17
N LEU A 222 -7.62 -15.71 -11.93
CA LEU A 222 -7.60 -14.51 -11.10
C LEU A 222 -6.78 -13.37 -11.73
N LEU A 223 -5.72 -13.72 -12.46
CA LEU A 223 -4.84 -12.77 -13.14
C LEU A 223 -5.21 -12.57 -14.62
N THR A 224 -6.32 -13.14 -15.09
CA THR A 224 -6.81 -12.85 -16.45
C THR A 224 -7.26 -11.40 -16.53
N ARG A 225 -6.75 -10.69 -17.55
CA ARG A 225 -7.15 -9.32 -17.86
C ARG A 225 -8.29 -9.35 -18.87
N PHE A 226 -9.29 -8.53 -18.63
CA PHE A 226 -10.43 -8.34 -19.52
C PHE A 226 -10.31 -6.96 -20.14
N GLU A 227 -10.40 -6.91 -21.47
CA GLU A 227 -10.57 -5.67 -22.22
C GLU A 227 -12.06 -5.49 -22.45
N THR A 228 -12.62 -4.36 -22.00
CA THR A 228 -14.07 -4.17 -21.92
C THR A 228 -14.52 -2.80 -22.41
N GLU A 229 -15.70 -2.77 -23.03
CA GLU A 229 -16.45 -1.56 -23.30
C GLU A 229 -17.55 -1.40 -22.25
N LEU A 230 -17.79 -0.17 -21.82
CA LEU A 230 -18.75 0.16 -20.78
C LEU A 230 -19.61 1.35 -21.22
N ILE A 231 -20.92 1.23 -20.99
CA ILE A 231 -21.89 2.34 -21.09
C ILE A 231 -22.53 2.55 -19.72
N GLU A 232 -22.58 3.81 -19.25
CA GLU A 232 -23.28 4.20 -18.04
C GLU A 232 -24.69 4.69 -18.37
N LEU A 233 -25.70 4.17 -17.66
CA LEU A 233 -27.12 4.38 -17.95
C LEU A 233 -27.87 4.79 -16.67
N GLU A 234 -28.77 5.75 -16.78
CA GLU A 234 -29.50 6.35 -15.65
C GLU A 234 -30.60 5.44 -15.09
N SER A 235 -31.02 4.41 -15.82
CA SER A 235 -32.12 3.56 -15.39
C SER A 235 -32.02 2.13 -15.94
N ARG A 236 -32.73 1.21 -15.27
CA ARG A 236 -32.78 -0.19 -15.68
C ARG A 236 -33.42 -0.37 -17.06
N ASP A 237 -34.41 0.46 -17.39
CA ASP A 237 -35.13 0.37 -18.65
C ASP A 237 -34.25 0.87 -19.81
N ALA A 238 -33.53 1.98 -19.61
CA ALA A 238 -32.51 2.43 -20.57
C ALA A 238 -31.43 1.36 -20.79
N ALA A 239 -30.96 0.72 -19.72
CA ALA A 239 -29.94 -0.33 -19.83
C ALA A 239 -30.42 -1.58 -20.55
N LYS A 240 -31.70 -1.96 -20.38
CA LYS A 240 -32.31 -3.05 -21.14
C LYS A 240 -32.48 -2.71 -22.62
N GLU A 241 -32.89 -1.47 -22.92
CA GLU A 241 -33.00 -1.01 -24.31
C GLU A 241 -31.63 -1.02 -24.99
N ALA A 242 -30.61 -0.45 -24.34
CA ALA A 242 -29.24 -0.50 -24.83
C ALA A 242 -28.76 -1.94 -25.05
N LEU A 243 -29.07 -2.87 -24.13
CA LEU A 243 -28.77 -4.29 -24.31
C LEU A 243 -29.43 -4.87 -25.57
N PHE A 244 -30.70 -4.54 -25.82
CA PHE A 244 -31.41 -5.01 -27.02
C PHE A 244 -30.81 -4.42 -28.30
N CYS A 245 -30.47 -3.13 -28.33
CA CYS A 245 -29.81 -2.52 -29.49
C CYS A 245 -28.49 -3.21 -29.83
N VAL A 246 -27.70 -3.58 -28.83
CA VAL A 246 -26.42 -4.26 -29.06
C VAL A 246 -26.60 -5.73 -29.44
N ARG A 247 -27.49 -6.47 -28.75
CA ARG A 247 -27.67 -7.92 -28.97
C ARG A 247 -28.52 -8.25 -30.20
N GLU A 248 -29.65 -7.56 -30.38
CA GLU A 248 -30.65 -7.88 -31.40
C GLU A 248 -30.48 -7.03 -32.67
N ASP A 249 -30.20 -5.72 -32.52
CA ASP A 249 -30.00 -4.82 -33.67
C ASP A 249 -28.56 -4.83 -34.17
N GLY A 250 -27.64 -5.45 -33.43
CA GLY A 250 -26.24 -5.61 -33.79
C GLY A 250 -25.43 -4.31 -33.76
N MET A 251 -25.92 -3.27 -33.09
CA MET A 251 -25.22 -2.01 -32.92
C MET A 251 -23.96 -2.18 -32.06
N SER A 252 -22.95 -1.36 -32.30
CA SER A 252 -21.80 -1.28 -31.40
C SER A 252 -22.15 -0.53 -30.10
N MET A 253 -21.37 -0.77 -29.05
CA MET A 253 -21.55 -0.07 -27.77
C MET A 253 -21.36 1.45 -27.93
N GLU A 254 -20.39 1.87 -28.75
CA GLU A 254 -20.12 3.30 -29.01
C GLU A 254 -21.26 3.97 -29.78
N GLU A 255 -21.88 3.30 -30.76
CA GLU A 255 -23.04 3.81 -31.48
C GLU A 255 -24.23 4.01 -30.54
N VAL A 256 -24.57 3.00 -29.72
CA VAL A 256 -25.66 3.09 -28.74
C VAL A 256 -25.42 4.22 -27.74
N ALA A 257 -24.19 4.36 -27.24
CA ALA A 257 -23.84 5.44 -26.34
C ALA A 257 -23.93 6.81 -27.01
N THR A 258 -23.49 6.93 -28.26
CA THR A 258 -23.53 8.19 -29.01
C THR A 258 -24.96 8.64 -29.30
N GLU A 259 -25.83 7.73 -29.74
CA GLU A 259 -27.23 8.02 -30.02
C GLU A 259 -28.01 8.37 -28.74
N GLY A 260 -27.77 7.62 -27.67
CA GLY A 260 -28.37 7.86 -26.34
C GLY A 260 -27.75 9.02 -25.56
N ARG A 261 -26.60 9.55 -26.02
CA ARG A 261 -25.75 10.52 -25.30
C ARG A 261 -25.29 10.03 -23.93
N TYR A 262 -25.01 8.74 -23.83
CA TYR A 262 -24.50 8.09 -22.63
C TYR A 262 -22.97 8.17 -22.56
N PRO A 263 -22.38 8.24 -21.35
CA PRO A 263 -20.95 8.07 -21.19
C PRO A 263 -20.50 6.69 -21.68
N TYR A 264 -19.41 6.66 -22.45
CA TYR A 264 -18.79 5.45 -22.98
C TYR A 264 -17.31 5.40 -22.60
N TYR A 265 -16.86 4.23 -22.16
CA TYR A 265 -15.47 4.01 -21.76
C TYR A 265 -14.95 2.69 -22.30
N GLN A 266 -13.65 2.66 -22.60
CA GLN A 266 -12.88 1.43 -22.73
C GLN A 266 -12.02 1.27 -21.49
N VAL A 267 -12.27 0.19 -20.74
CA VAL A 267 -11.58 -0.08 -19.49
C VAL A 267 -11.01 -1.49 -19.50
N ASN A 268 -9.84 -1.63 -18.87
CA ASN A 268 -9.19 -2.91 -18.67
C ASN A 268 -9.12 -3.18 -17.18
N PHE A 269 -9.52 -4.38 -16.78
CA PHE A 269 -9.41 -4.81 -15.39
C PHE A 269 -8.85 -6.23 -15.29
N VAL A 270 -8.18 -6.51 -14.18
CA VAL A 270 -7.76 -7.87 -13.81
C VAL A 270 -8.89 -8.49 -13.01
N PHE A 271 -9.21 -9.76 -13.26
CA PHE A 271 -10.36 -10.43 -12.64
C PHE A 271 -10.39 -10.29 -11.11
N GLU A 272 -9.25 -10.48 -10.44
CA GLU A 272 -9.17 -10.41 -8.97
C GLU A 272 -9.35 -9.00 -8.38
N ASP A 273 -9.23 -7.94 -9.18
CA ASP A 273 -9.42 -6.57 -8.73
C ASP A 273 -10.91 -6.18 -8.70
N LEU A 274 -11.78 -7.01 -9.28
CA LEU A 274 -13.21 -6.77 -9.28
C LEU A 274 -13.87 -7.19 -7.97
N PRO A 275 -14.94 -6.49 -7.54
CA PRO A 275 -15.86 -6.97 -6.52
C PRO A 275 -16.41 -8.37 -6.81
N THR A 276 -16.70 -9.14 -5.76
CA THR A 276 -17.11 -10.56 -5.87
C THR A 276 -18.38 -10.76 -6.71
N ASP A 277 -19.33 -9.85 -6.63
CA ASP A 277 -20.56 -9.83 -7.44
C ASP A 277 -20.25 -9.62 -8.93
N ALA A 278 -19.36 -8.69 -9.27
CA ALA A 278 -18.89 -8.50 -10.64
C ALA A 278 -18.05 -9.69 -11.15
N GLN A 279 -17.30 -10.36 -10.29
CA GLN A 279 -16.57 -11.58 -10.67
C GLN A 279 -17.51 -12.71 -11.09
N GLN A 280 -18.66 -12.87 -10.41
CA GLN A 280 -19.64 -13.91 -10.72
C GLN A 280 -20.25 -13.76 -12.12
N SER A 281 -20.54 -12.52 -12.55
CA SER A 281 -21.12 -12.25 -13.86
C SER A 281 -20.15 -12.52 -15.02
N LEU A 282 -18.84 -12.55 -14.75
CA LEU A 282 -17.78 -12.79 -15.73
C LEU A 282 -17.39 -14.27 -15.88
N LEU A 283 -17.92 -15.15 -15.03
CA LEU A 283 -17.70 -16.59 -15.11
C LEU A 283 -18.34 -17.15 -16.38
N GLY A 284 -17.52 -17.76 -17.26
CA GLY A 284 -18.01 -18.42 -18.47
C GLY A 284 -18.29 -17.49 -19.67
N VAL A 285 -18.12 -16.18 -19.50
CA VAL A 285 -18.30 -15.19 -20.58
C VAL A 285 -17.26 -15.38 -21.69
N SER A 286 -17.55 -14.99 -22.92
CA SER A 286 -16.67 -15.05 -24.08
C SER A 286 -16.39 -13.66 -24.64
N ALA A 287 -15.37 -13.53 -25.49
CA ALA A 287 -15.15 -12.31 -26.25
C ALA A 287 -16.34 -12.07 -27.19
N GLY A 288 -16.83 -10.83 -27.21
CA GLY A 288 -18.04 -10.39 -27.91
C GLY A 288 -19.29 -10.35 -27.03
N ASP A 289 -19.31 -11.09 -25.91
CA ASP A 289 -20.49 -11.16 -25.05
C ASP A 289 -20.76 -9.82 -24.36
N VAL A 290 -22.04 -9.47 -24.31
CA VAL A 290 -22.56 -8.34 -23.55
C VAL A 290 -23.20 -8.90 -22.29
N LEU A 291 -22.86 -8.37 -21.12
CA LEU A 291 -23.44 -8.81 -19.85
C LEU A 291 -24.85 -8.23 -19.66
N ASP A 292 -25.62 -8.83 -18.74
CA ASP A 292 -26.85 -8.18 -18.30
C ASP A 292 -26.52 -6.91 -17.48
N PRO A 293 -27.38 -5.88 -17.47
CA PRO A 293 -27.12 -4.62 -16.78
C PRO A 293 -26.75 -4.80 -15.31
N VAL A 294 -25.61 -4.23 -14.93
CA VAL A 294 -25.06 -4.28 -13.57
C VAL A 294 -25.42 -2.99 -12.84
N PRO A 295 -26.00 -3.03 -11.63
CA PRO A 295 -26.27 -1.81 -10.87
C PRO A 295 -24.97 -1.15 -10.39
N ARG A 296 -24.87 0.18 -10.50
CA ARG A 296 -23.73 0.97 -9.99
C ARG A 296 -24.22 2.32 -9.47
N GLY A 297 -24.06 2.56 -8.17
CA GLY A 297 -24.58 3.78 -7.52
C GLY A 297 -26.10 3.89 -7.73
N ASP A 298 -26.53 5.04 -8.24
CA ASP A 298 -27.94 5.30 -8.57
C ASP A 298 -28.34 4.88 -10.01
N GLY A 299 -27.40 4.29 -10.78
CA GLY A 299 -27.57 3.92 -12.18
C GLY A 299 -27.22 2.46 -12.49
N PHE A 300 -27.00 2.20 -13.78
CA PHE A 300 -26.68 0.89 -14.33
C PHE A 300 -25.51 0.99 -15.31
N GLU A 301 -24.79 -0.11 -15.46
CA GLU A 301 -23.75 -0.26 -16.46
C GLU A 301 -24.06 -1.41 -17.38
N LEU A 302 -23.74 -1.22 -18.65
CA LEU A 302 -23.75 -2.27 -19.65
C LEU A 302 -22.32 -2.54 -20.10
N TRP A 303 -21.89 -3.80 -19.94
CA TRP A 303 -20.51 -4.22 -20.22
C TRP A 303 -20.48 -5.12 -21.45
N ARG A 304 -19.52 -4.90 -22.34
CA ARG A 304 -19.17 -5.83 -23.41
C ARG A 304 -17.74 -6.27 -23.27
N ILE A 305 -17.52 -7.59 -23.30
CA ILE A 305 -16.17 -8.15 -23.22
C ILE A 305 -15.57 -8.14 -24.62
N ILE A 306 -14.53 -7.34 -24.84
CA ILE A 306 -13.80 -7.31 -26.11
C ILE A 306 -12.89 -8.52 -26.19
N LYS A 307 -12.12 -8.76 -25.13
CA LYS A 307 -11.06 -9.78 -25.12
C LYS A 307 -10.76 -10.27 -23.71
N LYS A 308 -10.35 -11.54 -23.62
CA LYS A 308 -9.72 -12.13 -22.44
C LYS A 308 -8.25 -12.35 -22.73
N VAL A 309 -7.39 -11.76 -21.92
CA VAL A 309 -5.93 -11.84 -22.05
C VAL A 309 -5.41 -12.66 -20.89
N GLU A 310 -4.83 -13.81 -21.20
CA GLU A 310 -4.23 -14.66 -20.18
C GLU A 310 -2.98 -13.99 -19.57
N PRO A 311 -2.70 -14.23 -18.27
CA PRO A 311 -1.53 -13.68 -17.62
C PRO A 311 -0.25 -14.28 -18.21
N GLU A 312 0.66 -13.42 -18.63
CA GLU A 312 1.98 -13.82 -19.13
C GLU A 312 3.01 -13.82 -18.00
N PRO A 313 3.90 -14.83 -17.93
CA PRO A 313 4.87 -14.95 -16.84
C PRO A 313 5.93 -13.83 -16.83
N ASP A 314 6.20 -13.23 -17.99
CA ASP A 314 7.16 -12.15 -18.15
C ASP A 314 6.54 -10.75 -18.00
N ASP A 315 5.20 -10.65 -17.85
CA ASP A 315 4.54 -9.38 -17.55
C ASP A 315 4.96 -8.92 -16.13
N PRO A 316 5.57 -7.72 -15.99
CA PRO A 316 6.04 -7.22 -14.71
C PRO A 316 4.92 -7.11 -13.66
N SER A 317 3.69 -6.76 -14.06
CA SER A 317 2.56 -6.62 -13.14
C SER A 317 2.09 -7.98 -12.59
N VAL A 318 2.06 -9.00 -13.44
CA VAL A 318 1.76 -10.40 -13.07
C VAL A 318 2.84 -10.93 -12.14
N LYS A 319 4.12 -10.69 -12.48
CA LYS A 319 5.26 -11.12 -11.68
C LYS A 319 5.24 -10.52 -10.26
N VAL A 320 4.93 -9.23 -10.12
CA VAL A 320 4.83 -8.57 -8.81
C VAL A 320 3.72 -9.20 -7.96
N ARG A 321 2.54 -9.46 -8.54
CA ARG A 321 1.43 -10.10 -7.83
C ARG A 321 1.77 -11.53 -7.37
N ILE A 322 2.42 -12.31 -8.23
CA ILE A 322 2.87 -13.66 -7.89
C ILE A 322 3.93 -13.63 -6.78
N ASP A 323 4.95 -12.79 -6.93
CA ASP A 323 6.04 -12.69 -5.96
C ASP A 323 5.47 -12.27 -4.60
N GLN A 324 4.58 -11.27 -4.57
CA GLN A 324 3.93 -10.84 -3.34
C GLN A 324 3.15 -11.97 -2.64
N ARG A 325 2.33 -12.74 -3.38
CA ARG A 325 1.58 -13.87 -2.80
C ARG A 325 2.50 -14.97 -2.25
N LEU A 326 3.61 -15.26 -2.94
CA LEU A 326 4.60 -16.23 -2.47
C LEU A 326 5.26 -15.77 -1.16
N LEU A 327 5.63 -14.49 -1.08
CA LEU A 327 6.24 -13.90 0.10
C LEU A 327 5.23 -13.83 1.26
N ASP A 328 4.00 -13.33 1.02
CA ASP A 328 2.95 -13.21 2.03
C ASP A 328 2.64 -14.56 2.67
N ARG A 329 2.43 -15.61 1.86
CA ARG A 329 2.17 -16.96 2.36
C ARG A 329 3.32 -17.46 3.23
N HIS A 330 4.56 -17.32 2.77
CA HIS A 330 5.73 -17.78 3.51
C HIS A 330 5.94 -17.02 4.81
N PHE A 331 5.90 -15.68 4.75
CA PHE A 331 6.20 -14.85 5.91
C PHE A 331 5.05 -14.76 6.89
N SER A 332 3.80 -15.01 6.50
CA SER A 332 2.70 -15.20 7.45
C SER A 332 2.98 -16.39 8.38
N GLU A 333 3.38 -17.54 7.82
CA GLU A 333 3.75 -18.72 8.61
C GLU A 333 5.02 -18.49 9.45
N LEU A 334 5.97 -17.71 8.94
CA LEU A 334 7.23 -17.47 9.63
C LEU A 334 7.08 -16.46 10.77
N THR A 335 6.42 -15.34 10.51
CA THR A 335 6.20 -14.29 11.51
C THR A 335 5.33 -14.78 12.65
N SER A 336 4.32 -15.61 12.40
CA SER A 336 3.49 -16.21 13.46
C SER A 336 4.28 -17.09 14.45
N LYS A 337 5.44 -17.62 14.05
CA LYS A 337 6.29 -18.46 14.91
C LYS A 337 7.34 -17.67 15.69
N TYR A 338 7.93 -16.66 15.06
CA TYR A 338 9.12 -16.00 15.59
C TYR A 338 8.89 -14.58 16.09
N THR A 339 7.82 -13.93 15.64
CA THR A 339 7.56 -12.53 15.97
C THR A 339 6.16 -12.35 16.55
N GLN A 340 6.00 -11.30 17.35
CA GLN A 340 4.70 -10.90 17.87
C GLN A 340 4.45 -9.46 17.50
N ARG A 341 3.32 -9.22 16.85
CA ARG A 341 2.87 -7.86 16.59
C ARG A 341 2.36 -7.27 17.90
N ARG A 342 2.80 -6.05 18.25
CA ARG A 342 2.35 -5.34 19.45
C ARG A 342 1.36 -4.22 19.14
N LEU A 343 1.24 -3.85 17.86
CA LEU A 343 0.25 -2.91 17.35
C LEU A 343 -0.61 -3.55 16.25
N VAL A 344 -1.94 -3.35 16.32
CA VAL A 344 -3.01 -3.77 15.38
C VAL A 344 -3.49 -5.23 15.64
N ALA A 345 -4.78 -5.53 15.85
CA ALA A 345 -5.98 -5.09 15.12
C ALA A 345 -7.23 -4.83 15.98
N SER A 346 -8.21 -4.16 15.36
CA SER A 346 -9.57 -3.91 15.84
C SER A 346 -10.09 -5.04 16.71
N ILE A 347 -10.66 -4.67 17.86
CA ILE A 347 -11.42 -5.60 18.69
C ILE A 347 -12.50 -6.20 17.78
N PRO A 348 -12.62 -7.52 17.63
CA PRO A 348 -13.80 -8.07 16.98
C PRO A 348 -14.99 -7.67 17.86
N ALA A 349 -16.01 -7.03 17.28
CA ALA A 349 -17.29 -6.93 17.95
C ALA A 349 -17.72 -8.35 18.38
N GLU A 350 -17.89 -8.56 19.69
CA GLU A 350 -18.44 -9.80 20.25
C GLU A 350 -19.89 -10.03 19.79
#